data_AF-A0A7T5UH34-F1
#
_entry.id   AF-A0A7T5UH34-F1
#
_cell.length_a   1.000
_cell.length_b   1.000
_cell.length_c   1.000
_cell.angle_alpha   90.00
_cell.angle_beta   90.00
_cell.angle_gamma   90.00
#
_symmetry.space_group_name_H-M   'P 1'
#
loop_
_entity.id
_entity.type
_entity.pdbx_description
1 polymer ?
#
loop_
_entity_poly.entity_id
_entity_poly.type
_entity_poly.pdbx_seq_one_letter_code
_entity_poly.pdbx_strand_id
1 'polypeptide(L)'
;MLLRRVRFAAIGAFAALGPLVFPLPVLAAEACAPGEAPAIEIVVSEDEPRFDYKFSREELGRFPGNNGIPMLAIYDITVNALSAGRMRVRHSLSFRRTMSPDKQVCVYISGIEVAIHIEPVIYMAKELKTLPCEYKQYLEHEMKHIEADRRLVEDYRDIIRRNAGFAFPQPADFAVGPVPASLRKEAEEELTYNVTGVLRSTIDSMMRERSFRQREIDSVGEYNSLTLACATQEGVSDPAASEEEPAFDINKPF
;
A
#
# COMPACT_ATOMS: atom_id res chain seq x y z
N MET A 1 -19.33 -12.29 47.38
CA MET A 1 -19.44 -13.56 46.63
C MET A 1 -18.53 -14.59 47.30
N LEU A 2 -19.13 -15.61 47.93
CA LEU A 2 -18.44 -16.59 48.77
C LEU A 2 -17.72 -17.66 47.92
N LEU A 3 -16.45 -17.88 48.25
CA LEU A 3 -15.61 -18.99 47.80
C LEU A 3 -16.09 -20.30 48.43
N ARG A 4 -16.45 -21.29 47.60
CA ARG A 4 -16.76 -22.65 48.06
C ARG A 4 -15.64 -23.61 47.65
N ARG A 5 -14.78 -23.94 48.61
CA ARG A 5 -13.78 -25.01 48.49
C ARG A 5 -14.48 -26.34 48.73
N VAL A 6 -14.39 -27.25 47.77
CA VAL A 6 -14.83 -28.65 47.94
C VAL A 6 -13.57 -29.51 47.93
N ARG A 7 -13.31 -30.18 49.06
CA ARG A 7 -12.27 -31.21 49.20
C ARG A 7 -12.95 -32.55 49.04
N PHE A 8 -12.53 -33.35 48.07
CA PHE A 8 -12.81 -34.78 48.03
C PHE A 8 -11.52 -35.54 48.29
N ALA A 9 -11.55 -36.35 49.34
CA ALA A 9 -10.59 -37.41 49.59
C ALA A 9 -11.22 -38.71 49.11
N ALA A 10 -10.52 -39.47 48.28
CA ALA A 10 -10.82 -40.88 48.05
C ALA A 10 -9.52 -41.63 47.78
N ILE A 11 -9.26 -42.56 48.69
CA ILE A 11 -8.17 -43.53 48.71
C ILE A 11 -8.55 -44.64 47.73
N GLY A 12 -7.69 -44.91 46.74
CA GLY A 12 -7.87 -45.98 45.76
C GLY A 12 -6.57 -46.77 45.62
N ALA A 13 -6.67 -48.09 45.83
CA ALA A 13 -5.57 -49.04 45.86
C ALA A 13 -4.80 -49.12 44.53
N PHE A 14 -3.47 -48.95 44.59
CA PHE A 14 -2.57 -49.18 43.46
C PHE A 14 -2.26 -50.67 43.34
N ALA A 15 -2.88 -51.34 42.37
CA ALA A 15 -2.40 -52.62 41.86
C ALA A 15 -1.20 -52.34 40.93
N ALA A 16 -0.03 -52.87 41.30
CA ALA A 16 1.20 -52.75 40.53
C ALA A 16 1.14 -53.61 39.25
N LEU A 17 0.45 -53.11 38.23
CA LEU A 17 0.62 -53.57 36.85
C LEU A 17 1.84 -52.84 36.28
N GLY A 18 2.96 -53.58 36.15
CA GLY A 18 4.17 -53.06 35.52
C GLY A 18 3.88 -52.62 34.08
N PRO A 19 4.24 -51.38 33.69
CA PRO A 19 3.99 -50.91 32.34
C PRO A 19 4.86 -51.70 31.35
N LEU A 20 4.21 -52.52 30.53
CA LEU A 20 4.78 -53.01 29.28
C LEU A 20 4.96 -51.82 28.34
N VAL A 21 6.13 -51.20 28.39
CA VAL A 21 6.53 -50.13 27.46
C VAL A 21 6.89 -50.81 26.14
N PHE A 22 5.89 -50.94 25.25
CA PHE A 22 6.16 -51.28 23.86
C PHE A 22 6.68 -50.01 23.15
N PRO A 23 7.91 -50.02 22.59
CA PRO A 23 8.37 -48.91 21.77
C PRO A 23 7.51 -48.88 20.50
N LEU A 24 6.56 -47.95 20.43
CA LEU A 24 5.89 -47.65 19.18
C LEU A 24 6.95 -47.08 18.23
N PRO A 25 7.13 -47.64 17.03
CA PRO A 25 7.96 -47.00 16.03
C PRO A 25 7.32 -45.65 15.71
N VAL A 26 7.94 -44.58 16.20
CA VAL A 26 7.65 -43.23 15.72
C VAL A 26 8.19 -43.18 14.31
N LEU A 27 7.34 -43.51 13.33
CA LEU A 27 7.57 -43.12 11.95
C LEU A 27 7.50 -41.60 11.95
N ALA A 28 8.65 -40.96 12.07
CA ALA A 28 8.78 -39.54 11.79
C ALA A 28 8.34 -39.37 10.34
N ALA A 29 7.14 -38.81 10.13
CA ALA A 29 6.78 -38.31 8.82
C ALA A 29 7.86 -37.30 8.47
N GLU A 30 8.70 -37.62 7.49
CA GLU A 30 9.73 -36.71 7.04
C GLU A 30 9.03 -35.42 6.61
N ALA A 31 9.33 -34.33 7.32
CA ALA A 31 8.88 -33.01 6.93
C ALA A 31 9.29 -32.74 5.48
N CYS A 32 8.55 -31.89 4.78
CA CYS A 32 8.96 -31.48 3.44
C CYS A 32 10.42 -31.04 3.44
N ALA A 33 11.19 -31.55 2.49
CA ALA A 33 12.57 -31.13 2.33
C ALA A 33 12.62 -29.60 2.15
N PRO A 34 13.63 -28.91 2.70
CA PRO A 34 13.77 -27.47 2.53
C PRO A 34 13.62 -27.04 1.06
N GLY A 35 12.76 -26.07 0.79
CA GLY A 35 12.57 -25.49 -0.54
C GLY A 35 13.64 -24.44 -0.87
N GLU A 36 13.76 -24.11 -2.16
CA GLU A 36 14.41 -22.87 -2.58
C GLU A 36 13.57 -21.66 -2.15
N ALA A 37 14.23 -20.54 -1.85
CA ALA A 37 13.53 -19.29 -1.57
C ALA A 37 12.71 -18.84 -2.80
N PRO A 38 11.51 -18.30 -2.61
CA PRO A 38 10.67 -17.87 -3.71
C PRO A 38 11.29 -16.66 -4.42
N ALA A 39 11.09 -16.58 -5.74
CA ALA A 39 11.39 -15.36 -6.48
C ALA A 39 10.42 -14.25 -6.05
N ILE A 40 10.92 -13.06 -5.71
CA ILE A 40 10.10 -11.92 -5.30
C ILE A 40 10.23 -10.81 -6.33
N GLU A 41 9.13 -10.53 -7.04
CA GLU A 41 9.06 -9.50 -8.06
C GLU A 41 8.12 -8.37 -7.63
N ILE A 42 8.61 -7.14 -7.70
CA ILE A 42 7.83 -5.94 -7.40
C ILE A 42 7.79 -5.08 -8.68
N VAL A 43 6.60 -4.97 -9.26
CA VAL A 43 6.32 -4.21 -10.48
C VAL A 43 5.62 -2.92 -10.08
N VAL A 44 6.18 -1.79 -10.53
CA VAL A 44 5.58 -0.47 -10.33
C VAL A 44 5.19 0.09 -11.69
N SER A 45 4.00 0.66 -11.77
CA SER A 45 3.49 1.30 -12.97
C SER A 45 2.66 2.53 -12.61
N GLU A 46 2.57 3.47 -13.54
CA GLU A 46 1.87 4.73 -13.38
C GLU A 46 1.21 5.14 -14.70
N ASP A 47 -0.02 5.64 -14.61
CA ASP A 47 -0.69 6.33 -15.71
C ASP A 47 -0.24 7.80 -15.77
N GLU A 48 -0.27 8.39 -16.97
CA GLU A 48 -0.08 9.84 -17.11
C GLU A 48 -1.12 10.63 -16.29
N PRO A 49 -0.73 11.72 -15.59
CA PRO A 49 -1.66 12.55 -14.85
C PRO A 49 -2.80 13.06 -15.72
N ARG A 50 -4.03 12.74 -15.30
CA ARG A 50 -5.24 13.23 -15.98
C ARG A 50 -5.75 14.50 -15.33
N PHE A 51 -6.07 15.49 -16.16
CA PHE A 51 -6.64 16.75 -15.70
C PHE A 51 -8.16 16.76 -15.81
N ASP A 52 -8.85 17.19 -14.76
CA ASP A 52 -10.30 17.36 -14.74
C ASP A 52 -10.67 18.79 -14.31
N TYR A 53 -11.34 19.50 -15.22
CA TYR A 53 -11.76 20.90 -15.06
C TYR A 53 -13.29 21.02 -14.86
N LYS A 54 -13.95 19.98 -14.38
CA LYS A 54 -15.41 19.97 -14.26
C LYS A 54 -15.95 20.63 -12.99
N PHE A 55 -15.10 20.99 -12.04
CA PHE A 55 -15.53 21.47 -10.74
C PHE A 55 -15.16 22.95 -10.53
N SER A 56 -16.02 23.70 -9.84
CA SER A 56 -15.69 25.02 -9.32
C SER A 56 -14.83 24.92 -8.05
N ARG A 57 -14.22 26.04 -7.63
CA ARG A 57 -13.52 26.14 -6.34
C ARG A 57 -14.37 25.67 -5.16
N GLU A 58 -15.64 26.07 -5.16
CA GLU A 58 -16.61 25.71 -4.12
C GLU A 58 -16.92 24.19 -4.12
N GLU A 59 -17.04 23.59 -5.31
CA GLU A 59 -17.26 22.15 -5.44
C GLU A 59 -16.04 21.34 -4.98
N LEU A 60 -14.82 21.77 -5.32
CA LEU A 60 -13.58 21.15 -4.85
C LEU A 60 -13.42 21.24 -3.32
N GLY A 61 -13.84 22.35 -2.73
CA GLY A 61 -13.91 22.55 -1.27
C GLY A 61 -14.69 21.46 -0.53
N ARG A 62 -15.62 20.77 -1.21
CA ARG A 62 -16.50 19.74 -0.62
C ARG A 62 -16.01 18.30 -0.82
N PHE A 63 -14.86 18.09 -1.46
CA PHE A 63 -14.40 16.74 -1.76
C PHE A 63 -14.06 15.97 -0.46
N PRO A 64 -14.44 14.69 -0.33
CA PRO A 64 -14.22 13.91 0.89
C PRO A 64 -12.75 13.80 1.34
N GLY A 65 -11.81 13.96 0.40
CA GLY A 65 -10.36 13.99 0.66
C GLY A 65 -9.82 15.36 1.12
N ASN A 66 -10.59 16.43 0.91
CA ASN A 66 -10.24 17.78 1.35
C ASN A 66 -10.46 18.00 2.86
N ASN A 67 -11.19 17.07 3.50
CA ASN A 67 -11.45 17.06 4.94
C ASN A 67 -10.22 16.63 5.77
N GLY A 68 -9.12 16.22 5.12
CA GLY A 68 -7.91 15.71 5.76
C GLY A 68 -7.04 16.79 6.42
N ILE A 69 -7.34 18.06 6.19
CA ILE A 69 -6.62 19.19 6.78
C ILE A 69 -7.63 20.09 7.49
N PRO A 70 -7.97 19.78 8.76
CA PRO A 70 -8.80 20.65 9.59
C PRO A 70 -8.32 22.11 9.60
N MET A 71 -7.01 22.33 9.36
CA MET A 71 -6.40 23.64 9.29
C MET A 71 -6.91 24.48 8.10
N LEU A 72 -7.18 23.92 6.92
CA LEU A 72 -7.67 24.73 5.78
C LEU A 72 -9.02 25.36 6.07
N ALA A 73 -9.91 24.61 6.75
CA ALA A 73 -11.20 25.12 7.20
C ALA A 73 -11.07 26.17 8.32
N ILE A 74 -10.03 26.08 9.17
CA ILE A 74 -9.78 27.06 10.25
C ILE A 74 -9.27 28.39 9.68
N TYR A 75 -8.50 28.37 8.58
CA TYR A 75 -7.90 29.55 7.97
C TYR A 75 -8.66 30.09 6.75
N ASP A 76 -9.86 29.59 6.45
CA ASP A 76 -10.69 29.97 5.29
C ASP A 76 -9.91 29.89 3.96
N ILE A 77 -9.03 28.89 3.83
CA ILE A 77 -8.20 28.70 2.64
C ILE A 77 -9.07 28.05 1.56
N THR A 78 -9.23 28.76 0.43
CA THR A 78 -9.97 28.26 -0.73
C THR A 78 -9.11 27.27 -1.53
N VAL A 79 -9.66 26.07 -1.77
CA VAL A 79 -8.99 25.04 -2.57
C VAL A 79 -9.25 25.27 -4.06
N ASN A 80 -8.19 25.60 -4.79
CA ASN A 80 -8.25 25.90 -6.22
C ASN A 80 -7.87 24.70 -7.11
N ALA A 81 -7.14 23.74 -6.55
CA ALA A 81 -6.80 22.49 -7.20
C ALA A 81 -6.71 21.37 -6.15
N LEU A 82 -6.77 20.12 -6.62
CA LEU A 82 -6.68 18.94 -5.76
C LEU A 82 -6.10 17.77 -6.54
N SER A 83 -4.97 17.25 -6.07
CA SER A 83 -4.41 15.99 -6.52
C SER A 83 -5.10 14.82 -5.83
N ALA A 84 -5.66 13.92 -6.63
CA ALA A 84 -6.27 12.69 -6.18
C ALA A 84 -5.72 11.52 -6.99
N GLY A 85 -4.91 10.69 -6.36
CA GLY A 85 -4.41 9.45 -6.95
C GLY A 85 -5.13 8.23 -6.40
N ARG A 86 -5.52 7.29 -7.27
CA ARG A 86 -5.78 5.92 -6.81
C ARG A 86 -4.48 5.13 -6.86
N MET A 87 -4.13 4.50 -5.75
CA MET A 87 -3.06 3.52 -5.70
C MET A 87 -3.68 2.13 -5.57
N ARG A 88 -3.44 1.26 -6.54
CA ARG A 88 -3.92 -0.12 -6.56
C ARG A 88 -2.75 -1.05 -6.32
N VAL A 89 -2.86 -1.89 -5.30
CA VAL A 89 -1.88 -2.94 -5.04
C VAL A 89 -2.55 -4.29 -5.31
N ARG A 90 -1.92 -5.09 -6.16
CA ARG A 90 -2.29 -6.48 -6.43
C ARG A 90 -1.12 -7.37 -6.09
N HIS A 91 -1.39 -8.60 -5.69
CA HIS A 91 -0.36 -9.59 -5.50
C HIS A 91 -0.82 -10.95 -6.00
N SER A 92 0.13 -11.77 -6.41
CA SER A 92 -0.09 -13.15 -6.84
C SER A 92 1.01 -14.05 -6.26
N LEU A 93 0.65 -15.32 -6.02
CA LEU A 93 1.58 -16.34 -5.52
C LEU A 93 1.66 -17.48 -6.51
N SER A 94 2.88 -17.97 -6.74
CA SER A 94 3.15 -19.18 -7.52
C SER A 94 3.58 -20.30 -6.60
N PHE A 95 3.15 -21.52 -6.91
CA PHE A 95 3.43 -22.70 -6.10
C PHE A 95 4.13 -23.79 -6.90
N ARG A 96 5.13 -24.42 -6.28
CA ARG A 96 5.74 -25.68 -6.74
C ARG A 96 5.26 -26.82 -5.84
N ARG A 97 5.16 -28.02 -6.40
CA ARG A 97 4.66 -29.20 -5.68
C ARG A 97 5.57 -30.40 -5.92
N THR A 98 5.74 -31.23 -4.90
CA THR A 98 6.35 -32.56 -5.03
C THR A 98 5.40 -33.60 -4.46
N MET A 99 5.33 -34.78 -5.07
CA MET A 99 4.43 -35.86 -4.63
C MET A 99 5.23 -37.14 -4.37
N SER A 100 4.98 -37.77 -3.23
CA SER A 100 5.56 -39.07 -2.89
C SER A 100 4.77 -40.23 -3.54
N PRO A 101 5.35 -41.45 -3.60
CA PRO A 101 4.62 -42.64 -4.06
C PRO A 101 3.32 -42.90 -3.29
N ASP A 102 3.28 -42.54 -2.01
CA ASP A 102 2.11 -42.68 -1.12
C ASP A 102 1.06 -41.57 -1.28
N LYS A 103 1.13 -40.79 -2.37
CA LYS A 103 0.22 -39.67 -2.68
C LYS A 103 0.22 -38.57 -1.61
N GLN A 104 1.33 -38.42 -0.89
CA GLN A 104 1.56 -37.25 -0.05
C GLN A 104 2.15 -36.14 -0.92
N VAL A 105 1.77 -34.89 -0.66
CA VAL A 105 2.18 -33.71 -1.40
C VAL A 105 2.86 -32.74 -0.45
N CYS A 106 3.97 -32.19 -0.90
CA CYS A 106 4.58 -30.99 -0.35
C CYS A 106 4.29 -29.82 -1.28
N VAL A 107 3.78 -28.73 -0.72
CA VAL A 107 3.51 -27.48 -1.44
C VAL A 107 4.56 -26.47 -1.02
N TYR A 108 5.16 -25.79 -1.98
CA TYR A 108 6.17 -24.75 -1.78
C TYR A 108 5.71 -23.47 -2.46
N ILE A 109 5.94 -22.30 -1.85
CA ILE A 109 5.87 -21.04 -2.59
C ILE A 109 7.11 -20.94 -3.48
N SER A 110 6.90 -20.74 -4.78
CA SER A 110 7.99 -20.58 -5.75
C SER A 110 8.13 -19.14 -6.22
N GLY A 111 7.10 -18.31 -6.08
CA GLY A 111 7.14 -16.92 -6.51
C GLY A 111 6.10 -16.05 -5.80
N ILE A 112 6.46 -14.79 -5.59
CA ILE A 112 5.62 -13.73 -5.04
C ILE A 112 5.73 -12.53 -5.99
N GLU A 113 4.62 -12.16 -6.61
CA GLU A 113 4.54 -10.96 -7.45
C GLU A 113 3.69 -9.92 -6.72
N VAL A 114 4.18 -8.68 -6.64
CA VAL A 114 3.40 -7.53 -6.15
C VAL A 114 3.41 -6.45 -7.22
N ALA A 115 2.23 -6.08 -7.70
CA ALA A 115 2.05 -5.01 -8.67
C ALA A 115 1.43 -3.80 -7.99
N ILE A 116 2.12 -2.66 -8.05
CA ILE A 116 1.66 -1.36 -7.56
C ILE A 116 1.38 -0.49 -8.78
N HIS A 117 0.17 0.03 -8.88
CA HIS A 117 -0.26 0.88 -9.97
C HIS A 117 -0.81 2.21 -9.44
N ILE A 118 -0.31 3.33 -9.98
CA ILE A 118 -0.69 4.69 -9.61
C ILE A 118 -1.53 5.30 -10.75
N GLU A 119 -2.72 5.80 -10.43
CA GLU A 119 -3.63 6.48 -11.37
C GLU A 119 -3.88 7.93 -10.89
N PRO A 120 -2.98 8.88 -11.21
CA PRO A 120 -3.11 10.26 -10.75
C PRO A 120 -4.19 11.04 -11.51
N VAL A 121 -4.97 11.82 -10.77
CA VAL A 121 -5.95 12.78 -11.29
C VAL A 121 -5.74 14.11 -10.62
N ILE A 122 -5.58 15.17 -11.40
CA ILE A 122 -5.51 16.54 -10.91
C ILE A 122 -6.83 17.21 -11.24
N TYR A 123 -7.57 17.59 -10.20
CA TYR A 123 -8.75 18.43 -10.33
C TYR A 123 -8.33 19.89 -10.26
N MET A 124 -8.66 20.66 -11.29
CA MET A 124 -8.37 22.09 -11.34
C MET A 124 -9.70 22.85 -11.40
N ALA A 125 -9.86 23.86 -10.55
CA ALA A 125 -11.07 24.68 -10.57
C ALA A 125 -11.26 25.33 -11.95
N LYS A 126 -12.50 25.36 -12.46
CA LYS A 126 -12.85 25.95 -13.77
C LYS A 126 -12.34 27.37 -13.92
N GLU A 127 -12.37 28.14 -12.83
CA GLU A 127 -11.98 29.54 -12.74
C GLU A 127 -10.49 29.76 -13.04
N LEU A 128 -9.64 28.74 -12.83
CA LEU A 128 -8.20 28.86 -13.12
C LEU A 128 -7.89 28.95 -14.61
N LYS A 129 -8.81 28.56 -15.50
CA LYS A 129 -8.59 28.60 -16.96
C LYS A 129 -8.32 30.00 -17.49
N THR A 130 -8.82 31.03 -16.81
CA THR A 130 -8.62 32.43 -17.19
C THR A 130 -7.54 33.12 -16.36
N LEU A 131 -6.84 32.39 -15.48
CA LEU A 131 -5.87 32.91 -14.52
C LEU A 131 -4.53 32.16 -14.68
N PRO A 132 -3.73 32.48 -15.72
CA PRO A 132 -2.57 31.67 -16.11
C PRO A 132 -1.48 31.58 -15.03
N CYS A 133 -1.27 32.65 -14.25
CA CYS A 133 -0.32 32.61 -13.12
C CYS A 133 -0.81 31.62 -12.05
N GLU A 134 -2.05 31.77 -11.58
CA GLU A 134 -2.61 30.89 -10.54
C GLU A 134 -2.63 29.44 -11.02
N TYR A 135 -3.08 29.21 -12.26
CA TYR A 135 -3.08 27.89 -12.89
C TYR A 135 -1.71 27.22 -12.78
N LYS A 136 -0.63 27.93 -13.15
CA LYS A 136 0.72 27.40 -13.08
C LYS A 136 1.12 27.07 -11.64
N GLN A 137 0.86 27.98 -10.70
CA GLN A 137 1.24 27.79 -9.30
C GLN A 137 0.52 26.59 -8.66
N TYR A 138 -0.79 26.48 -8.88
CA TYR A 138 -1.54 25.33 -8.38
C TYR A 138 -1.13 24.03 -9.07
N LEU A 139 -0.89 24.04 -10.39
CA LEU A 139 -0.39 22.86 -11.09
C LEU A 139 0.96 22.39 -10.52
N GLU A 140 1.91 23.30 -10.32
CA GLU A 140 3.21 23.00 -9.72
C GLU A 140 3.06 22.40 -8.32
N HIS A 141 2.13 22.93 -7.52
CA HIS A 141 1.79 22.39 -6.21
C HIS A 141 1.21 20.97 -6.30
N GLU A 142 0.21 20.74 -7.14
CA GLU A 142 -0.41 19.40 -7.29
C GLU A 142 0.57 18.36 -7.83
N MET A 143 1.54 18.77 -8.65
CA MET A 143 2.62 17.88 -9.11
C MET A 143 3.56 17.46 -7.97
N LYS A 144 3.71 18.26 -6.89
CA LYS A 144 4.48 17.85 -5.69
C LYS A 144 3.84 16.63 -5.02
N HIS A 145 2.51 16.58 -4.97
CA HIS A 145 1.77 15.44 -4.42
C HIS A 145 2.00 14.16 -5.23
N ILE A 146 2.01 14.25 -6.56
CA ILE A 146 2.30 13.12 -7.44
C ILE A 146 3.74 12.64 -7.24
N GLU A 147 4.69 13.57 -7.17
CA GLU A 147 6.10 13.25 -6.94
C GLU A 147 6.33 12.59 -5.57
N ALA A 148 5.61 13.01 -4.54
CA ALA A 148 5.65 12.38 -3.23
C ALA A 148 5.14 10.93 -3.26
N ASP A 149 4.07 10.66 -4.03
CA ASP A 149 3.56 9.30 -4.25
C ASP A 149 4.57 8.41 -5.00
N ARG A 150 5.24 8.95 -6.04
CA ARG A 150 6.29 8.24 -6.78
C ARG A 150 7.45 7.82 -5.86
N ARG A 151 7.96 8.77 -5.08
CA ARG A 151 9.05 8.51 -4.12
C ARG A 151 8.64 7.51 -3.06
N LEU A 152 7.42 7.63 -2.55
CA LEU A 152 6.88 6.67 -1.58
C LEU A 152 6.90 5.25 -2.13
N VAL A 153 6.40 5.05 -3.36
CA VAL A 153 6.33 3.71 -3.95
C VAL A 153 7.73 3.15 -4.21
N GLU A 154 8.69 3.98 -4.62
CA GLU A 154 10.08 3.54 -4.76
C GLU A 154 10.69 3.14 -3.41
N ASP A 155 10.50 3.95 -2.35
CA ASP A 155 10.95 3.64 -0.99
C ASP A 155 10.36 2.30 -0.50
N TYR A 156 9.06 2.09 -0.76
CA TYR A 156 8.34 0.89 -0.32
C TYR A 156 8.61 -0.34 -1.16
N ARG A 157 9.15 -0.20 -2.38
CA ARG A 157 9.52 -1.33 -3.24
C ARG A 157 10.45 -2.29 -2.50
N ASP A 158 11.49 -1.74 -1.86
CA ASP A 158 12.47 -2.54 -1.13
C ASP A 158 11.95 -3.02 0.22
N ILE A 159 11.11 -2.21 0.89
CA ILE A 159 10.46 -2.61 2.15
C ILE A 159 9.55 -3.82 1.92
N ILE A 160 8.72 -3.78 0.87
CA ILE A 160 7.82 -4.88 0.51
C ILE A 160 8.64 -6.12 0.16
N ARG A 161 9.69 -5.98 -0.66
CA ARG A 161 10.55 -7.12 -1.03
C ARG A 161 11.16 -7.78 0.20
N ARG A 162 11.72 -6.98 1.12
CA ARG A 162 12.30 -7.50 2.38
C ARG A 162 11.26 -8.16 3.27
N ASN A 163 10.12 -7.51 3.50
CA ASN A 163 9.08 -8.02 4.38
C ASN A 163 8.44 -9.30 3.82
N ALA A 164 8.22 -9.38 2.51
CA ALA A 164 7.77 -10.60 1.86
C ALA A 164 8.76 -11.77 2.06
N GLY A 165 10.07 -11.49 2.04
CA GLY A 165 11.09 -12.47 2.39
C GLY A 165 11.08 -12.88 3.87
N PHE A 166 10.84 -11.93 4.78
CA PHE A 166 10.77 -12.19 6.23
C PHE A 166 9.51 -12.94 6.68
N ALA A 167 8.49 -13.09 5.82
CA ALA A 167 7.36 -13.98 6.10
C ALA A 167 7.82 -15.43 6.36
N PHE A 168 9.05 -15.78 5.97
CA PHE A 168 9.62 -17.12 6.03
C PHE A 168 11.09 -17.06 6.44
N PRO A 169 11.38 -16.93 7.75
CA PRO A 169 12.75 -16.81 8.25
C PRO A 169 13.61 -18.05 7.97
N GLN A 170 13.00 -19.22 7.74
CA GLN A 170 13.70 -20.44 7.38
C GLN A 170 13.18 -21.04 6.06
N PRO A 171 14.04 -21.75 5.30
CA PRO A 171 13.64 -22.48 4.10
C PRO A 171 12.47 -23.46 4.28
N ALA A 172 12.28 -23.99 5.49
CA ALA A 172 11.17 -24.88 5.82
C ALA A 172 9.83 -24.15 5.89
N ASP A 173 9.83 -22.83 6.17
CA ASP A 173 8.61 -22.05 6.35
C ASP A 173 7.90 -21.78 5.01
N PHE A 174 8.62 -21.88 3.89
CA PHE A 174 8.04 -21.74 2.53
C PHE A 174 7.23 -22.97 2.10
N ALA A 175 7.14 -24.00 2.94
CA ALA A 175 6.55 -25.28 2.60
C ALA A 175 5.48 -25.72 3.59
N VAL A 176 4.42 -26.36 3.09
CA VAL A 176 3.45 -27.09 3.90
C VAL A 176 3.39 -28.54 3.44
N GLY A 177 3.46 -29.44 4.41
CA GLY A 177 3.33 -30.89 4.24
C GLY A 177 4.45 -31.70 4.89
N PRO A 178 4.54 -33.01 4.57
CA PRO A 178 3.69 -33.73 3.63
C PRO A 178 2.22 -33.80 4.06
N VAL A 179 1.28 -33.58 3.14
CA VAL A 179 -0.16 -33.77 3.34
C VAL A 179 -0.77 -34.70 2.28
N PRO A 180 -1.89 -35.41 2.53
CA PRO A 180 -2.59 -36.14 1.48
C PRO A 180 -2.90 -35.24 0.29
N ALA A 181 -2.80 -35.76 -0.94
CA ALA A 181 -3.06 -34.98 -2.16
C ALA A 181 -4.44 -34.28 -2.18
N SER A 182 -5.43 -34.80 -1.45
CA SER A 182 -6.75 -34.17 -1.26
C SER A 182 -6.70 -32.86 -0.49
N LEU A 183 -5.71 -32.64 0.38
CA LEU A 183 -5.53 -31.44 1.19
C LEU A 183 -4.59 -30.41 0.54
N ARG A 184 -4.13 -30.66 -0.70
CA ARG A 184 -3.23 -29.76 -1.42
C ARG A 184 -3.70 -28.31 -1.46
N LYS A 185 -5.00 -28.10 -1.71
CA LYS A 185 -5.57 -26.75 -1.81
C LYS A 185 -5.56 -26.03 -0.46
N GLU A 186 -5.85 -26.75 0.62
CA GLU A 186 -5.79 -26.22 1.98
C GLU A 186 -4.36 -25.80 2.35
N ALA A 187 -3.36 -26.61 1.99
CA ALA A 187 -1.95 -26.25 2.15
C ALA A 187 -1.53 -24.99 1.34
N GLU A 188 -2.05 -24.82 0.12
CA GLU A 188 -1.85 -23.59 -0.67
C GLU A 188 -2.53 -22.36 -0.04
N GLU A 189 -3.74 -22.54 0.51
CA GLU A 189 -4.48 -21.49 1.20
C GLU A 189 -3.79 -21.07 2.51
N GLU A 190 -3.21 -22.01 3.25
CA GLU A 190 -2.40 -21.75 4.45
C GLU A 190 -1.16 -20.90 4.13
N LEU A 191 -0.37 -21.30 3.14
CA LEU A 191 0.78 -20.53 2.67
C LEU A 191 0.36 -19.13 2.19
N THR A 192 -0.77 -19.04 1.49
CA THR A 192 -1.32 -17.77 1.01
C THR A 192 -1.70 -16.84 2.17
N TYR A 193 -2.35 -17.37 3.21
CA TYR A 193 -2.75 -16.59 4.38
C TYR A 193 -1.56 -15.92 5.06
N ASN A 194 -0.45 -16.65 5.23
CA ASN A 194 0.75 -16.12 5.88
C ASN A 194 1.39 -14.97 5.09
N VAL A 195 1.54 -15.12 3.77
CA VAL A 195 2.11 -14.05 2.92
C VAL A 195 1.20 -12.84 2.85
N THR A 196 -0.10 -13.07 2.64
CA THR A 196 -1.07 -11.98 2.48
C THR A 196 -1.17 -11.12 3.74
N GLY A 197 -1.03 -11.71 4.93
CA GLY A 197 -1.00 -10.98 6.20
C GLY A 197 0.18 -9.99 6.28
N VAL A 198 1.39 -10.45 5.91
CA VAL A 198 2.60 -9.61 5.92
C VAL A 198 2.53 -8.51 4.87
N LEU A 199 2.10 -8.85 3.64
CA LEU A 199 1.91 -7.87 2.57
C LEU A 199 0.88 -6.81 2.96
N ARG A 200 -0.27 -7.22 3.51
CA ARG A 200 -1.32 -6.30 3.95
C ARG A 200 -0.82 -5.31 5.00
N SER A 201 -0.15 -5.79 6.06
CA SER A 201 0.42 -4.92 7.09
C SER A 201 1.42 -3.89 6.52
N THR A 202 2.24 -4.33 5.55
CA THR A 202 3.21 -3.47 4.88
C THR A 202 2.53 -2.41 4.01
N ILE A 203 1.52 -2.80 3.24
CA ILE A 203 0.73 -1.89 2.39
C ILE A 203 -0.06 -0.89 3.26
N ASP A 204 -0.66 -1.33 4.36
CA ASP A 204 -1.35 -0.43 5.29
C ASP A 204 -0.40 0.62 5.88
N SER A 205 0.86 0.24 6.13
CA SER A 205 1.91 1.17 6.56
C SER A 205 2.27 2.17 5.47
N MET A 206 2.40 1.71 4.22
CA MET A 206 2.61 2.58 3.05
C MET A 206 1.49 3.62 2.91
N MET A 207 0.23 3.21 3.07
CA MET A 207 -0.92 4.12 2.93
C MET A 207 -1.00 5.16 4.07
N ARG A 208 -0.55 4.81 5.28
CA ARG A 208 -0.43 5.77 6.39
C ARG A 208 0.68 6.78 6.12
N GLU A 209 1.84 6.33 5.67
CA GLU A 209 2.98 7.18 5.31
C GLU A 209 2.62 8.11 4.13
N ARG A 210 1.93 7.59 3.11
CA ARG A 210 1.35 8.39 2.02
C ARG A 210 0.55 9.56 2.57
N SER A 211 -0.40 9.26 3.45
CA SER A 211 -1.27 10.27 4.04
C SER A 211 -0.50 11.30 4.88
N PHE A 212 0.62 10.89 5.49
CA PHE A 212 1.51 11.79 6.22
C PHE A 212 2.25 12.73 5.27
N ARG A 213 2.95 12.21 4.26
CA ARG A 213 3.73 13.00 3.28
C ARG A 213 2.86 13.99 2.49
N GLN A 214 1.65 13.59 2.11
CA GLN A 214 0.70 14.48 1.41
C GLN A 214 0.33 15.69 2.31
N ARG A 215 0.06 15.46 3.60
CA ARG A 215 -0.22 16.56 4.55
C ARG A 215 0.96 17.48 4.82
N GLU A 216 2.20 17.01 4.67
CA GLU A 216 3.38 17.87 4.83
C GLU A 216 3.51 18.89 3.72
N ILE A 217 3.02 18.57 2.51
CA ILE A 217 2.99 19.49 1.36
C ILE A 217 1.95 20.59 1.61
N ASP A 218 0.77 20.22 2.10
CA ASP A 218 -0.36 21.12 2.31
C ASP A 218 -0.28 21.89 3.64
N SER A 219 0.70 22.79 3.74
CA SER A 219 0.86 23.66 4.90
C SER A 219 0.21 25.03 4.70
N VAL A 220 -0.16 25.71 5.81
CA VAL A 220 -0.67 27.10 5.74
C VAL A 220 0.34 28.05 5.06
N GLY A 221 1.64 27.85 5.31
CA GLY A 221 2.70 28.63 4.67
C GLY A 221 2.75 28.43 3.15
N GLU A 222 2.56 27.19 2.69
CA GLU A 222 2.48 26.87 1.26
C GLU A 222 1.29 27.60 0.60
N TYR A 223 0.08 27.51 1.16
CA TYR A 223 -1.09 28.19 0.59
C TYR A 223 -0.98 29.71 0.59
N ASN A 224 -0.38 30.29 1.64
CA ASN A 224 -0.07 31.72 1.65
C ASN A 224 0.92 32.08 0.53
N SER A 225 1.96 31.26 0.31
CA SER A 225 2.91 31.45 -0.77
C SER A 225 2.24 31.37 -2.14
N LEU A 226 1.36 30.40 -2.37
CA LEU A 226 0.61 30.24 -3.62
C LEU A 226 -0.27 31.47 -3.91
N THR A 227 -0.94 31.99 -2.90
CA THR A 227 -1.80 33.18 -3.02
C THR A 227 -0.99 34.43 -3.35
N LEU A 228 0.17 34.61 -2.70
CA LEU A 228 1.03 35.78 -2.89
C LEU A 228 1.83 35.74 -4.20
N ALA A 229 2.12 34.55 -4.74
CA ALA A 229 2.93 34.38 -5.94
C ALA A 229 2.39 35.17 -7.14
N CYS A 230 1.06 35.29 -7.27
CA CYS A 230 0.43 35.98 -8.40
C CYS A 230 0.00 37.42 -8.10
N ALA A 231 -0.14 37.81 -6.82
CA ALA A 231 -0.51 39.17 -6.42
C ALA A 231 0.52 40.24 -6.85
N THR A 232 1.78 39.83 -7.08
CA THR A 232 2.86 40.74 -7.47
C THR A 232 2.88 41.06 -8.97
N GLN A 233 2.10 40.36 -9.80
CA GLN A 233 2.07 40.58 -11.25
C GLN A 233 1.05 41.63 -11.69
N GLU A 234 0.07 41.98 -10.85
CA GLU A 234 -0.96 42.99 -11.16
C GLU A 234 -0.50 44.45 -10.92
N GLY A 235 0.77 44.66 -10.57
CA GLY A 235 1.33 45.98 -10.21
C GLY A 235 2.44 46.52 -11.13
N VAL A 236 2.88 45.78 -12.15
CA VAL A 236 3.86 46.26 -13.14
C VAL A 236 3.12 46.65 -14.41
N SER A 237 2.39 47.76 -14.33
CA SER A 237 2.04 48.53 -15.53
C SER A 237 3.29 49.27 -15.98
N ASP A 238 4.18 48.62 -16.74
CA ASP A 238 5.15 49.36 -17.53
C ASP A 238 4.41 49.95 -18.76
N PRO A 239 4.46 51.28 -18.96
CA PRO A 239 3.77 51.93 -20.04
C PRO A 239 4.55 51.74 -21.34
N ALA A 240 3.86 51.20 -22.35
CA ALA A 240 4.23 51.20 -23.76
C ALA A 240 5.43 50.31 -24.18
N ALA A 241 5.11 49.17 -24.79
CA ALA A 241 5.55 48.88 -26.14
C ALA A 241 4.70 47.74 -26.72
N SER A 242 4.02 48.05 -27.81
CA SER A 242 3.49 47.10 -28.77
C SER A 242 4.59 46.15 -29.25
N GLU A 243 4.39 44.84 -29.12
CA GLU A 243 4.82 43.84 -30.10
C GLU A 243 4.08 42.51 -29.81
N GLU A 244 3.65 41.85 -30.88
CA GLU A 244 2.69 40.76 -30.91
C GLU A 244 3.12 39.54 -30.07
N GLU A 245 2.27 39.10 -29.13
CA GLU A 245 2.47 37.83 -28.42
C GLU A 245 2.10 36.63 -29.32
N PRO A 246 2.92 35.56 -29.37
CA PRO A 246 2.56 34.33 -30.04
C PRO A 246 1.60 33.50 -29.17
N ALA A 247 0.57 32.95 -29.82
CA ALA A 247 -0.41 32.07 -29.19
C ALA A 247 0.24 30.88 -28.48
N PHE A 248 -0.10 30.70 -27.20
CA PHE A 248 0.29 29.55 -26.39
C PHE A 248 -0.45 28.29 -26.87
N ASP A 249 0.29 27.33 -27.44
CA ASP A 249 -0.26 26.05 -27.93
C ASP A 249 -0.24 24.98 -26.84
N ILE A 250 -1.44 24.67 -26.36
CA ILE A 250 -1.74 23.63 -25.35
C ILE A 250 -1.50 22.19 -25.83
N ASN A 251 -1.10 21.95 -27.09
CA ASN A 251 -0.82 20.62 -27.62
C ASN A 251 0.67 20.26 -27.68
N LYS A 252 1.57 21.07 -27.11
CA LYS A 252 2.99 20.75 -27.07
C LYS A 252 3.31 19.82 -25.88
N PRO A 253 3.80 18.59 -26.10
CA PRO A 253 4.28 17.75 -25.01
C PRO A 253 5.56 18.35 -24.40
N PHE A 254 5.72 18.15 -23.09
CA PHE A 254 6.94 18.51 -22.34
C PHE A 254 8.16 17.73 -22.82
#